data_AF-A0A8H3ANX8-F1
#
_entry.id   AF-A0A8H3ANX8-F1
#
_cell.length_a   1.000
_cell.length_b   1.000
_cell.length_c   1.000
_cell.angle_alpha   90.00
_cell.angle_beta   90.00
_cell.angle_gamma   90.00
#
_symmetry.space_group_name_H-M   'P 1'
#
loop_
_entity.id
_entity.type
_entity.pdbx_description
1 polymer ?
#
loop_
_entity_poly.entity_id
_entity_poly.type
_entity_poly.pdbx_seq_one_letter_code
_entity_poly.pdbx_strand_id
1 'polypeptide(L)'
;MFNKVLTLLLLAVPALCVATPPGDAITVGPGGIYSTLTTALADTSSNVFFVYATSIKERVEITRPNITIYGQTSNALAYSSNLVTITNNLTAANAGGNEQSATISVKAANVKLYNLNIANTAGQSGGQAIALNVAASQFGGYALKLTGYQDTFYAKSGSQFLGKSFVQGATDFVNVIKSNVVKHPD
;
A
#
# COMPACT_ATOMS: atom_id res chain seq x y z
N MET A 1 52.58 -12.66 -14.11
CA MET A 1 51.20 -13.21 -14.11
C MET A 1 50.73 -13.31 -12.67
N PHE A 2 50.01 -12.30 -12.17
CA PHE A 2 49.41 -12.33 -10.82
C PHE A 2 47.89 -12.37 -11.00
N ASN A 3 47.30 -13.51 -10.68
CA ASN A 3 45.87 -13.76 -10.84
C ASN A 3 45.13 -13.13 -9.65
N LYS A 4 44.49 -11.97 -9.84
CA LYS A 4 43.59 -11.39 -8.85
C LYS A 4 42.28 -12.15 -8.88
N VAL A 5 42.10 -13.09 -7.95
CA VAL A 5 40.79 -13.68 -7.68
C VAL A 5 39.93 -12.58 -7.06
N LEU A 6 38.94 -12.12 -7.82
CA LEU A 6 37.93 -11.18 -7.37
C LEU A 6 36.87 -11.96 -6.58
N THR A 7 37.03 -12.03 -5.27
CA THR A 7 36.01 -12.61 -4.39
C THR A 7 34.82 -11.66 -4.34
N LEU A 8 33.74 -12.00 -5.05
CA LEU A 8 32.46 -11.32 -4.95
C LEU A 8 31.83 -11.66 -3.60
N LEU A 9 31.99 -10.77 -2.62
CA LEU A 9 31.32 -10.90 -1.32
C LEU A 9 29.82 -10.62 -1.56
N LEU A 10 29.03 -11.69 -1.73
CA LEU A 10 27.58 -11.60 -1.70
C LEU A 10 27.18 -11.21 -0.27
N LEU A 11 26.98 -9.92 -0.01
CA LEU A 11 26.29 -9.49 1.19
C LEU A 11 24.85 -9.99 1.07
N ALA A 12 24.58 -11.17 1.63
CA ALA A 12 23.23 -11.54 2.01
C ALA A 12 22.81 -10.54 3.07
N VAL A 13 22.20 -9.43 2.65
CA VAL A 13 21.48 -8.55 3.56
C VAL A 13 20.38 -9.45 4.12
N PRO A 14 20.42 -9.85 5.41
CA PRO A 14 19.28 -10.53 5.99
C PRO A 14 18.09 -9.61 5.73
N ALA A 15 16.97 -10.15 5.26
CA ALA A 15 15.74 -9.40 5.11
C ALA A 15 15.39 -8.84 6.50
N LEU A 16 15.92 -7.66 6.81
CA LEU A 16 15.62 -6.92 8.02
C LEU A 16 14.13 -6.69 7.92
N CYS A 17 13.40 -7.44 8.74
CA CYS A 17 11.99 -7.20 8.95
C CYS A 17 11.81 -5.69 9.16
N VAL A 18 10.80 -5.10 8.50
CA VAL A 18 10.42 -3.71 8.77
C VAL A 18 9.64 -3.74 10.09
N ALA A 19 10.37 -4.03 11.16
CA ALA A 19 9.86 -4.20 12.52
C ALA A 19 9.92 -2.88 13.30
N THR A 20 10.81 -1.97 12.90
CA THR A 20 10.99 -0.66 13.54
C THR A 20 10.90 0.48 12.53
N PRO A 21 10.45 1.67 12.95
CA PRO A 21 10.41 2.85 12.08
C PRO A 21 11.81 3.23 11.57
N PRO A 22 11.93 3.66 10.30
CA PRO A 22 13.07 4.44 9.83
C PRO A 22 13.26 5.71 10.68
N GLY A 23 14.49 6.24 10.76
CA GLY A 23 14.87 7.27 11.73
C GLY A 23 14.08 8.58 11.65
N ASP A 24 13.56 8.95 10.48
CA ASP A 24 12.79 10.17 10.23
C ASP A 24 11.30 9.91 9.95
N ALA A 25 10.82 8.69 10.24
CA ALA A 25 9.44 8.33 9.93
C ALA A 25 8.43 8.95 10.91
N ILE A 26 7.36 9.54 10.38
CA ILE A 26 6.16 9.85 11.16
C ILE A 26 5.47 8.53 11.54
N THR A 27 5.26 8.30 12.83
CA THR A 27 4.75 7.03 13.34
C THR A 27 3.24 7.06 13.59
N VAL A 28 2.57 5.98 13.20
CA VAL A 28 1.11 5.82 13.27
C VAL A 28 0.74 4.54 14.01
N GLY A 29 -0.33 4.59 14.80
CA GLY A 29 -0.88 3.45 15.52
C GLY A 29 -0.44 3.41 16.99
N PRO A 30 -0.56 2.25 17.66
CA PRO A 30 -0.21 2.11 19.08
C PRO A 30 1.25 2.50 19.34
N GLY A 31 1.46 3.52 20.19
CA GLY A 31 2.79 4.05 20.50
C GLY A 31 3.38 4.98 19.43
N GLY A 32 2.64 5.26 18.34
CA GLY A 32 3.00 6.29 17.36
C GLY A 32 2.58 7.70 17.81
N ILE A 33 3.07 8.70 17.09
CA ILE A 33 2.71 10.12 17.29
C ILE A 33 1.24 10.36 16.90
N TYR A 34 0.76 9.67 15.85
CA TYR A 34 -0.60 9.78 15.35
C TYR A 34 -1.36 8.47 15.51
N SER A 35 -2.68 8.54 15.71
CA SER A 35 -3.53 7.35 15.82
C SER A 35 -4.01 6.82 14.45
N THR A 36 -4.05 7.67 13.41
CA THR A 36 -4.57 7.34 12.08
C THR A 36 -3.64 7.83 10.98
N LEU A 37 -3.67 7.19 9.81
CA LEU A 37 -2.90 7.66 8.65
C LEU A 37 -3.43 8.99 8.13
N THR A 38 -4.75 9.21 8.19
CA THR A 38 -5.37 10.47 7.75
C THR A 38 -4.83 11.68 8.52
N THR A 39 -4.69 11.57 9.84
CA THR A 39 -4.14 12.66 10.67
C THR A 39 -2.63 12.81 10.49
N ALA A 40 -1.91 11.69 10.36
CA ALA A 40 -0.47 11.69 10.11
C ALA A 40 -0.10 12.37 8.79
N LEU A 41 -0.84 12.15 7.70
CA LEU A 41 -0.55 12.72 6.38
C LEU A 41 -0.65 14.25 6.32
N ALA A 42 -1.27 14.88 7.32
CA ALA A 42 -1.25 16.34 7.48
C ALA A 42 0.11 16.86 7.99
N ASP A 43 0.90 16.01 8.65
CA ASP A 43 2.25 16.34 9.09
C ASP A 43 3.23 16.31 7.91
N THR A 44 3.94 17.42 7.75
CA THR A 44 4.88 17.67 6.65
C THR A 44 6.34 17.62 7.09
N SER A 45 6.60 17.30 8.36
CA SER A 45 7.96 17.16 8.91
C SER A 45 8.75 16.02 8.25
N SER A 46 8.05 15.05 7.65
CA SER A 46 8.62 13.97 6.86
C SER A 46 7.71 13.56 5.69
N ASN A 47 8.28 12.85 4.73
CA ASN A 47 7.54 12.13 3.68
C ASN A 47 7.54 10.61 3.90
N VAL A 48 8.15 10.15 4.99
CA VAL A 48 8.22 8.74 5.37
C VAL A 48 7.28 8.50 6.55
N PHE A 49 6.43 7.48 6.41
CA PHE A 49 5.47 7.08 7.43
C PHE A 49 5.70 5.63 7.80
N PHE A 50 5.57 5.32 9.08
CA PHE A 50 5.62 3.96 9.59
C PHE A 50 4.37 3.68 10.43
N VAL A 51 3.64 2.63 10.07
CA VAL A 51 2.45 2.19 10.80
C VAL A 51 2.81 0.98 11.64
N TYR A 52 2.69 1.11 12.96
CA TYR A 52 2.84 -0.01 13.88
C TYR A 52 1.73 -1.06 13.67
N ALA A 53 1.99 -2.30 14.09
CA ALA A 53 1.05 -3.42 14.01
C ALA A 53 -0.31 -3.04 14.62
N THR A 54 -1.33 -2.91 13.78
CA THR A 54 -2.66 -2.44 14.17
C THR A 54 -3.70 -2.67 13.07
N SER A 55 -4.97 -2.53 13.42
CA SER A 55 -6.07 -2.44 12.45
C SER A 55 -6.77 -1.08 12.58
N ILE A 56 -6.83 -0.32 11.50
CA ILE A 56 -7.45 1.02 11.47
C ILE A 56 -8.61 1.01 10.48
N LYS A 57 -9.81 1.40 10.95
CA LYS A 57 -10.96 1.60 10.09
C LYS A 57 -11.03 3.07 9.67
N GLU A 58 -10.58 3.38 8.45
CA GLU A 58 -10.53 4.74 7.91
C GLU A 58 -10.55 4.76 6.38
N ARG A 59 -10.80 5.93 5.80
CA ARG A 59 -10.52 6.23 4.40
C ARG A 59 -9.32 7.18 4.35
N VAL A 60 -8.31 6.83 3.56
CA VAL A 60 -7.07 7.60 3.43
C VAL A 60 -6.98 8.18 2.01
N GLU A 61 -6.70 9.47 1.90
CA GLU A 61 -6.32 10.10 0.63
C GLU A 61 -4.85 10.58 0.68
N ILE A 62 -4.05 10.12 -0.27
CA ILE A 62 -2.65 10.54 -0.42
C ILE A 62 -2.57 11.54 -1.58
N THR A 63 -2.53 12.82 -1.24
CA THR A 63 -2.56 13.95 -2.18
C THR A 63 -1.23 14.66 -2.31
N ARG A 64 -0.22 14.28 -1.51
CA ARG A 64 1.15 14.81 -1.58
C ARG A 64 2.07 13.85 -2.34
N PRO A 65 2.99 14.35 -3.20
CA PRO A 65 3.93 13.50 -3.92
C PRO A 65 5.06 13.02 -3.02
N ASN A 66 5.81 12.01 -3.48
CA ASN A 66 7.01 11.46 -2.83
C ASN A 66 6.77 10.82 -1.44
N ILE A 67 5.53 10.46 -1.14
CA ILE A 67 5.16 9.80 0.13
C ILE A 67 5.58 8.33 0.10
N THR A 68 6.21 7.87 1.18
CA THR A 68 6.51 6.45 1.41
C THR A 68 5.86 5.99 2.71
N ILE A 69 5.07 4.93 2.66
CA ILE A 69 4.40 4.36 3.83
C ILE A 69 4.84 2.91 4.01
N TYR A 70 5.36 2.60 5.19
CA TYR A 70 5.72 1.26 5.63
C TYR A 70 4.71 0.75 6.66
N GLY A 71 4.18 -0.45 6.46
CA GLY A 71 3.50 -1.22 7.49
C GLY A 71 4.49 -2.10 8.25
N GLN A 72 4.33 -2.19 9.57
CA GLN A 72 5.08 -3.13 10.37
C GLN A 72 4.82 -4.57 9.90
N THR A 73 5.90 -5.36 9.80
CA THR A 73 5.83 -6.75 9.33
C THR A 73 6.96 -7.58 9.93
N SER A 74 6.72 -8.89 10.07
CA SER A 74 7.78 -9.85 10.41
C SER A 74 8.62 -10.30 9.21
N ASN A 75 8.18 -10.04 7.97
CA ASN A 75 8.94 -10.32 6.75
C ASN A 75 8.57 -9.33 5.64
N ALA A 76 9.49 -8.41 5.34
CA ALA A 76 9.30 -7.37 4.32
C ALA A 76 9.03 -7.92 2.91
N LEU A 77 9.41 -9.17 2.64
CA LEU A 77 9.30 -9.80 1.32
C LEU A 77 8.01 -10.61 1.11
N ALA A 78 7.11 -10.68 2.10
CA ALA A 78 5.91 -11.50 2.04
C ALA A 78 4.67 -10.77 2.56
N TYR A 79 3.64 -10.62 1.71
CA TYR A 79 2.37 -10.01 2.10
C TYR A 79 1.67 -10.76 3.25
N SER A 80 1.95 -12.06 3.41
CA SER A 80 1.37 -12.91 4.46
C SER A 80 1.89 -12.57 5.86
N SER A 81 2.98 -11.81 5.96
CA SER A 81 3.60 -11.39 7.22
C SER A 81 3.24 -9.95 7.62
N ASN A 82 2.34 -9.29 6.88
CA ASN A 82 1.89 -7.93 7.19
C ASN A 82 1.09 -7.90 8.50
N LEU A 83 1.40 -6.95 9.38
CA LEU A 83 0.72 -6.79 10.68
C LEU A 83 -0.19 -5.54 10.73
N VAL A 84 -0.28 -4.81 9.61
CA VAL A 84 -1.07 -3.58 9.51
C VAL A 84 -2.24 -3.79 8.57
N THR A 85 -3.44 -3.44 9.03
CA THR A 85 -4.66 -3.49 8.21
C THR A 85 -5.36 -2.15 8.20
N ILE A 86 -5.55 -1.57 7.01
CA ILE A 86 -6.40 -0.40 6.80
C ILE A 86 -7.67 -0.87 6.11
N THR A 87 -8.82 -0.57 6.70
CA THR A 87 -10.11 -1.08 6.24
C THR A 87 -11.18 -0.01 6.15
N ASN A 88 -12.10 -0.15 5.21
CA ASN A 88 -13.38 0.55 5.20
C ASN A 88 -14.49 -0.38 4.70
N ASN A 89 -15.72 0.11 4.59
CA ASN A 89 -16.83 -0.61 3.97
C ASN A 89 -17.67 0.30 3.06
N LEU A 90 -17.02 1.30 2.44
CA LEU A 90 -17.70 2.34 1.70
C LEU A 90 -17.92 1.90 0.24
N THR A 91 -19.16 1.95 -0.22
CA THR A 91 -19.53 1.60 -1.61
C THR A 91 -19.51 2.85 -2.50
N ALA A 92 -19.30 2.68 -3.81
CA ALA A 92 -19.33 3.78 -4.77
C ALA A 92 -20.67 4.53 -4.76
N ALA A 93 -21.78 3.80 -4.62
CA ALA A 93 -23.11 4.37 -4.51
C ALA A 93 -23.25 5.32 -3.32
N ASN A 94 -22.71 4.95 -2.16
CA ASN A 94 -22.75 5.77 -0.95
C ASN A 94 -21.70 6.88 -0.93
N ALA A 95 -20.58 6.67 -1.62
CA ALA A 95 -19.46 7.62 -1.66
C ALA A 95 -19.62 8.73 -2.71
N GLY A 96 -20.56 8.58 -3.65
CA GLY A 96 -20.70 9.47 -4.80
C GLY A 96 -19.75 9.16 -5.95
N GLY A 97 -19.16 7.96 -5.99
CA GLY A 97 -18.31 7.49 -7.08
C GLY A 97 -17.27 6.45 -6.68
N ASN A 98 -16.68 5.82 -7.70
CA ASN A 98 -15.69 4.75 -7.52
C ASN A 98 -14.49 5.22 -6.70
N GLU A 99 -13.84 6.32 -7.07
CA GLU A 99 -12.65 6.82 -6.35
C GLU A 99 -12.96 7.20 -4.90
N GLN A 100 -14.17 7.69 -4.65
CA GLN A 100 -14.67 8.07 -3.33
C GLN A 100 -14.93 6.85 -2.44
N SER A 101 -15.09 5.65 -3.01
CA SER A 101 -15.26 4.39 -2.26
C SER A 101 -13.96 3.81 -1.71
N ALA A 102 -12.82 4.16 -2.31
CA ALA A 102 -11.52 3.58 -2.00
C ALA A 102 -11.14 3.62 -0.50
N THR A 103 -10.61 2.54 0.06
CA THR A 103 -9.99 2.55 1.41
C THR A 103 -8.74 3.42 1.43
N ILE A 104 -7.88 3.25 0.43
CA ILE A 104 -6.77 4.17 0.17
C ILE A 104 -6.87 4.69 -1.26
N SER A 105 -6.82 6.01 -1.43
CA SER A 105 -6.84 6.68 -2.73
C SER A 105 -5.54 7.45 -2.93
N VAL A 106 -4.73 7.02 -3.90
CA VAL A 106 -3.46 7.66 -4.27
C VAL A 106 -3.71 8.62 -5.43
N LYS A 107 -3.47 9.92 -5.20
CA LYS A 107 -3.77 11.01 -6.14
C LYS A 107 -2.55 11.87 -6.46
N ALA A 108 -1.36 11.45 -6.04
CA ALA A 108 -0.11 12.16 -6.25
C ALA A 108 1.03 11.24 -6.68
N ALA A 109 2.02 11.79 -7.37
CA ALA A 109 3.09 11.03 -8.00
C ALA A 109 4.15 10.50 -7.01
N ASN A 110 4.86 9.45 -7.42
CA ASN A 110 6.00 8.87 -6.69
C ASN A 110 5.64 8.38 -5.27
N VAL A 111 4.40 7.87 -5.10
CA VAL A 111 3.93 7.28 -3.85
C VAL A 111 4.32 5.81 -3.76
N LYS A 112 4.83 5.39 -2.61
CA LYS A 112 5.24 4.01 -2.34
C LYS A 112 4.54 3.45 -1.11
N LEU A 113 3.97 2.26 -1.24
CA LEU A 113 3.31 1.54 -0.14
C LEU A 113 3.97 0.18 0.04
N TYR A 114 4.31 -0.15 1.29
CA TYR A 114 4.98 -1.40 1.65
C TYR A 114 4.24 -2.10 2.78
N ASN A 115 4.03 -3.42 2.64
CA ASN A 115 3.62 -4.30 3.74
C ASN A 115 2.30 -3.92 4.44
N LEU A 116 1.32 -3.43 3.68
CA LEU A 116 -0.02 -3.10 4.17
C LEU A 116 -1.06 -4.13 3.69
N ASN A 117 -1.97 -4.50 4.58
CA ASN A 117 -3.26 -5.07 4.19
C ASN A 117 -4.24 -3.91 3.97
N ILE A 118 -4.86 -3.83 2.79
CA ILE A 118 -5.81 -2.79 2.43
C ILE A 118 -7.11 -3.47 1.99
N ALA A 119 -8.19 -3.19 2.71
CA ALA A 119 -9.45 -3.90 2.52
C ALA A 119 -10.64 -2.96 2.36
N ASN A 120 -11.57 -3.31 1.46
CA ASN A 120 -12.92 -2.78 1.48
C ASN A 120 -13.90 -3.94 1.74
N THR A 121 -14.60 -3.89 2.86
CA THR A 121 -15.41 -5.00 3.37
C THR A 121 -16.89 -4.87 3.02
N ALA A 122 -17.26 -4.06 2.01
CA ALA A 122 -18.65 -3.92 1.58
C ALA A 122 -19.28 -5.24 1.06
N GLY A 123 -18.45 -6.15 0.53
CA GLY A 123 -18.87 -7.49 0.13
C GLY A 123 -19.74 -7.50 -1.14
N GLN A 124 -20.30 -8.68 -1.44
CA GLN A 124 -21.02 -8.95 -2.70
C GLN A 124 -22.23 -8.06 -2.94
N SER A 125 -23.02 -7.80 -1.90
CA SER A 125 -24.24 -6.99 -2.00
C SER A 125 -23.96 -5.48 -2.08
N GLY A 126 -22.71 -5.04 -1.85
CA GLY A 126 -22.33 -3.63 -1.84
C GLY A 126 -22.11 -3.01 -3.22
N GLY A 127 -22.01 -3.82 -4.28
CA GLY A 127 -21.60 -3.34 -5.61
C GLY A 127 -20.12 -2.88 -5.61
N GLN A 128 -19.78 -1.88 -6.42
CA GLN A 128 -18.42 -1.35 -6.52
C GLN A 128 -17.93 -0.83 -5.17
N ALA A 129 -16.78 -1.34 -4.70
CA ALA A 129 -16.21 -0.95 -3.43
C ALA A 129 -14.68 -1.17 -3.45
N ILE A 130 -13.94 -0.09 -3.68
CA ILE A 130 -12.51 -0.16 -3.95
C ILE A 130 -11.70 -0.29 -2.66
N ALA A 131 -10.71 -1.18 -2.63
CA ALA A 131 -9.71 -1.21 -1.56
C ALA A 131 -8.59 -0.20 -1.84
N LEU A 132 -8.00 -0.25 -3.03
CA LEU A 132 -6.93 0.68 -3.45
C LEU A 132 -7.26 1.32 -4.79
N ASN A 133 -7.32 2.65 -4.82
CA ASN A 133 -7.37 3.44 -6.05
C ASN A 133 -6.01 4.10 -6.29
N VAL A 134 -5.51 4.04 -7.52
CA VAL A 134 -4.29 4.74 -7.94
C VAL A 134 -4.57 5.56 -9.19
N ALA A 135 -4.58 6.87 -9.01
CA ALA A 135 -4.78 7.90 -10.03
C ALA A 135 -3.55 8.80 -10.14
N ALA A 136 -2.36 8.20 -10.27
CA ALA A 136 -1.08 8.90 -10.26
C ALA A 136 0.02 8.11 -10.98
N SER A 137 1.07 8.81 -11.39
CA SER A 137 2.25 8.18 -12.01
C SER A 137 3.33 7.85 -10.97
N GLN A 138 4.18 6.88 -11.29
CA GLN A 138 5.29 6.39 -10.46
C GLN A 138 4.81 5.82 -9.12
N PHE A 139 3.64 5.16 -9.11
CA PHE A 139 3.19 4.42 -7.94
C PHE A 139 3.93 3.08 -7.82
N GLY A 140 4.37 2.74 -6.61
CA GLY A 140 4.91 1.42 -6.29
C GLY A 140 4.25 0.82 -5.06
N GLY A 141 3.67 -0.36 -5.20
CA GLY A 141 3.23 -1.18 -4.07
C GLY A 141 4.08 -2.45 -3.98
N TYR A 142 4.49 -2.83 -2.78
CA TYR A 142 5.25 -4.06 -2.57
C TYR A 142 4.78 -4.79 -1.31
N ALA A 143 4.63 -6.12 -1.42
CA ALA A 143 4.08 -6.96 -0.36
C ALA A 143 2.74 -6.44 0.19
N LEU A 144 1.88 -5.89 -0.70
CA LEU A 144 0.53 -5.47 -0.33
C LEU A 144 -0.42 -6.66 -0.35
N LYS A 145 -1.42 -6.65 0.54
CA LYS A 145 -2.57 -7.56 0.48
C LYS A 145 -3.83 -6.75 0.26
N LEU A 146 -4.36 -6.78 -0.96
CA LEU A 146 -5.57 -6.06 -1.35
C LEU A 146 -6.76 -7.03 -1.35
N THR A 147 -7.80 -6.72 -0.58
CA THR A 147 -8.99 -7.58 -0.47
C THR A 147 -10.29 -6.79 -0.63
N GLY A 148 -11.20 -7.30 -1.43
CA GLY A 148 -12.51 -6.71 -1.68
C GLY A 148 -13.44 -7.69 -2.40
N TYR A 149 -14.48 -7.18 -3.06
CA TYR A 149 -15.38 -7.99 -3.87
C TYR A 149 -15.46 -7.49 -5.32
N GLN A 150 -16.09 -6.33 -5.55
CA GLN A 150 -16.14 -5.68 -6.86
C GLN A 150 -15.22 -4.46 -6.90
N ASP A 151 -14.40 -4.34 -7.95
CA ASP A 151 -13.40 -3.28 -8.13
C ASP A 151 -12.34 -3.21 -7.01
N THR A 152 -11.85 -4.34 -6.47
CA THR A 152 -10.87 -4.34 -5.35
C THR A 152 -9.67 -3.41 -5.60
N PHE A 153 -9.03 -3.49 -6.76
CA PHE A 153 -7.93 -2.62 -7.16
C PHE A 153 -8.28 -1.82 -8.40
N TYR A 154 -8.30 -0.50 -8.27
CA TYR A 154 -8.61 0.42 -9.36
C TYR A 154 -7.36 1.16 -9.82
N ALA A 155 -6.72 0.61 -10.85
CA ALA A 155 -5.53 1.17 -11.51
C ALA A 155 -5.96 2.23 -12.55
N LYS A 156 -6.45 3.37 -12.08
CA LYS A 156 -7.10 4.40 -12.91
C LYS A 156 -6.16 5.02 -13.95
N SER A 157 -5.01 5.55 -13.53
CA SER A 157 -4.09 6.25 -14.44
C SER A 157 -2.63 6.26 -13.97
N GLY A 158 -1.71 6.46 -14.92
CA GLY A 158 -0.27 6.61 -14.65
C GLY A 158 0.50 5.28 -14.61
N SER A 159 1.82 5.37 -14.41
CA SER A 159 2.68 4.19 -14.24
C SER A 159 2.56 3.61 -12.84
N GLN A 160 2.35 2.30 -12.75
CA GLN A 160 2.06 1.61 -11.50
C GLN A 160 2.76 0.25 -11.46
N PHE A 161 3.32 -0.12 -10.30
CA PHE A 161 3.96 -1.40 -10.07
C PHE A 161 3.40 -2.06 -8.81
N LEU A 162 3.10 -3.36 -8.89
CA LEU A 162 2.79 -4.21 -7.73
C LEU A 162 3.73 -5.42 -7.72
N GLY A 163 4.59 -5.50 -6.70
CA GLY A 163 5.54 -6.61 -6.52
C GLY A 163 5.18 -7.46 -5.30
N LYS A 164 5.28 -8.79 -5.42
CA LYS A 164 5.03 -9.76 -4.33
C LYS A 164 3.73 -9.48 -3.56
N SER A 165 2.71 -9.03 -4.27
CA SER A 165 1.47 -8.51 -3.69
C SER A 165 0.31 -9.42 -4.06
N PHE A 166 -0.60 -9.60 -3.11
CA PHE A 166 -1.80 -10.39 -3.27
C PHE A 166 -3.00 -9.48 -3.54
N VAL A 167 -3.83 -9.84 -4.53
CA VAL A 167 -5.06 -9.11 -4.84
C VAL A 167 -6.20 -10.11 -4.96
N GLN A 168 -7.26 -9.92 -4.17
CA GLN A 168 -8.43 -10.79 -4.13
C GLN A 168 -9.73 -10.00 -4.34
N GLY A 169 -10.60 -10.54 -5.19
CA GLY A 169 -11.99 -10.15 -5.31
C GLY A 169 -12.73 -11.14 -6.22
N ALA A 170 -13.93 -10.76 -6.66
CA ALA A 170 -14.80 -11.62 -7.47
C ALA A 170 -15.14 -10.98 -8.82
N THR A 171 -15.63 -9.74 -8.84
CA THR A 171 -16.10 -9.06 -10.05
C THR A 171 -15.20 -7.88 -10.37
N ASP A 172 -14.64 -7.80 -11.58
CA ASP A 172 -13.76 -6.69 -12.01
C ASP A 172 -12.68 -6.33 -10.98
N PHE A 173 -12.19 -7.32 -10.23
CA PHE A 173 -11.42 -7.07 -9.01
C PHE A 173 -10.07 -6.40 -9.26
N VAL A 174 -9.59 -6.42 -10.51
CA VAL A 174 -8.56 -5.53 -11.03
C VAL A 174 -9.15 -4.78 -12.21
N ASN A 175 -9.30 -3.46 -12.06
CA ASN A 175 -9.88 -2.58 -13.07
C ASN A 175 -8.82 -1.57 -13.56
N VAL A 176 -8.53 -1.60 -14.86
CA VAL A 176 -7.43 -0.89 -15.53
C VAL A 176 -8.01 0.01 -16.61
N ILE A 177 -7.78 1.33 -16.54
CA ILE A 177 -8.30 2.28 -17.55
C ILE A 177 -7.19 2.87 -18.43
N LYS A 178 -6.28 3.68 -17.86
CA LYS A 178 -5.16 4.31 -18.59
C LYS A 178 -3.84 4.13 -17.83
N SER A 179 -3.54 2.90 -17.43
CA SER A 179 -2.36 2.58 -16.62
C SER A 179 -1.51 1.50 -17.27
N ASN A 180 -0.20 1.60 -17.04
CA ASN A 180 0.75 0.53 -17.30
C ASN A 180 0.99 -0.17 -15.96
N VAL A 181 0.36 -1.33 -15.77
CA VAL A 181 0.52 -2.15 -14.56
C VAL A 181 1.52 -3.25 -14.85
N VAL A 182 2.66 -3.22 -14.17
CA VAL A 182 3.63 -4.33 -14.19
C VAL A 182 3.43 -5.14 -12.90
N LYS A 183 3.06 -6.41 -13.06
CA LYS A 183 2.93 -7.38 -11.96
C LYS A 183 4.06 -8.40 -12.07
N HIS A 184 4.82 -8.59 -10.99
CA HIS A 184 5.76 -9.71 -10.91
C HIS A 184 5.05 -10.91 -10.26
N PRO A 185 5.10 -12.12 -10.85
CA PRO A 185 4.55 -13.32 -10.22
C PRO A 185 5.30 -13.67 -8.93
N ASP A 186 4.61 -14.34 -8.01
CA ASP A 186 5.18 -14.84 -6.75
C ASP A 186 6.30 -15.87 -6.97
#